data_AF-X0WX57-F1
#
_entry.id   AF-X0WX57-F1
#
_cell.length_a   1.000
_cell.length_b   1.000
_cell.length_c   1.000
_cell.angle_alpha   90.00
_cell.angle_beta   90.00
_cell.angle_gamma   90.00
#
_symmetry.space_group_name_H-M   'P 1'
#
loop_
_entity.id
_entity.type
_entity.pdbx_description
1 polymer ?
#
loop_
_entity_poly.entity_id
_entity_poly.type
_entity_poly.pdbx_seq_one_letter_code
_entity_poly.pdbx_strand_id
1 'polypeptide(L)'
;MPEIGVREEHAKFFNPEGKAHLAVKMQDYCALINSLVLCVFMPDGGGLSFTSILNIFNSITGWDWDIQEAMTCGERIFTLQRLINLRDGYTKKDDKLPPKMYVPAKKGFRAGKIPPVNDLLNEYYQLRGWDKEGRPTKEKLEKLNLRML
;
A
#
# COMPACT_ATOMS: atom_id res chain seq x y z
N MET A 1 10.80 -0.27 8.13
CA MET A 1 11.39 -0.77 6.88
C MET A 1 12.09 0.39 6.19
N PRO A 2 13.27 0.78 6.69
CA PRO A 2 14.02 1.93 6.17
C PRO A 2 14.35 1.81 4.67
N GLU A 3 14.49 0.58 4.16
CA GLU A 3 14.80 0.25 2.76
C GLU A 3 13.79 0.83 1.77
N ILE A 4 12.55 1.01 2.21
CA ILE A 4 11.44 1.55 1.39
C ILE A 4 10.94 2.90 1.91
N GLY A 5 11.72 3.55 2.78
CA GLY A 5 11.39 4.86 3.36
C GLY A 5 10.24 4.80 4.37
N VAL A 6 9.97 3.65 4.99
CA VAL A 6 8.96 3.51 6.04
C VAL A 6 9.63 3.53 7.40
N ARG A 7 9.29 4.55 8.19
CA ARG A 7 9.84 4.84 9.51
C ARG A 7 8.75 4.88 10.58
N GLU A 8 9.14 4.84 11.85
CA GLU A 8 8.23 4.71 12.99
C GLU A 8 7.27 5.92 13.13
N GLU A 9 7.71 7.12 12.74
CA GLU A 9 6.89 8.33 12.75
C GLU A 9 5.61 8.18 11.92
N HIS A 10 5.68 7.46 10.79
CA HIS A 10 4.53 7.19 9.94
C HIS A 10 3.49 6.30 10.64
N ALA A 11 3.89 5.52 11.65
CA ALA A 11 3.01 4.63 12.41
C ALA A 11 2.33 5.31 13.61
N LYS A 12 2.73 6.53 14.00
CA LYS A 12 2.13 7.27 15.14
C LYS A 12 0.61 7.42 15.03
N PHE A 13 -0.12 6.97 16.04
CA PHE A 13 -1.58 7.02 16.01
C PHE A 13 -2.11 8.45 15.93
N PHE A 14 -3.16 8.65 15.13
CA PHE A 14 -3.86 9.93 14.96
C PHE A 14 -3.01 11.10 14.46
N ASN A 15 -1.79 10.84 13.98
CA ASN A 15 -1.05 11.78 13.13
C ASN A 15 -1.39 11.48 11.66
N PRO A 16 -1.96 12.41 10.87
CA PRO A 16 -2.21 12.17 9.45
C PRO A 16 -0.93 12.12 8.60
N GLU A 17 0.15 12.77 9.06
CA GLU A 17 1.39 12.87 8.29
C GLU A 17 2.01 11.49 8.01
N GLY A 18 2.35 11.24 6.74
CA GLY A 18 2.98 10.00 6.28
C GLY A 18 2.07 8.76 6.29
N LYS A 19 0.77 8.90 6.61
CA LYS A 19 -0.16 7.76 6.65
C LYS A 19 -0.48 7.21 5.28
N ALA A 20 -0.67 8.08 4.29
CA ALA A 20 -0.89 7.64 2.91
C ALA A 20 0.36 6.94 2.36
N HIS A 21 1.55 7.50 2.58
CA HIS A 21 2.83 6.89 2.21
C HIS A 21 3.02 5.51 2.85
N LEU A 22 2.77 5.39 4.16
CA LEU A 22 2.81 4.11 4.86
C LEU A 22 1.84 3.10 4.21
N ALA A 23 0.60 3.50 3.93
CA ALA A 23 -0.39 2.64 3.32
C ALA A 23 0.04 2.15 1.92
N VAL A 24 0.52 3.06 1.05
CA VAL A 24 1.02 2.70 -0.29
C VAL A 24 2.16 1.69 -0.18
N LYS A 25 3.21 2.01 0.59
CA LYS A 25 4.40 1.17 0.69
C LYS A 25 4.11 -0.19 1.29
N MET A 26 3.29 -0.25 2.35
CA MET A 26 2.94 -1.53 2.97
C MET A 26 2.04 -2.38 2.09
N GLN A 27 1.13 -1.79 1.32
CA GLN A 27 0.28 -2.53 0.39
C GLN A 27 1.09 -3.15 -0.75
N ASP A 28 2.05 -2.41 -1.32
CA ASP A 28 2.92 -2.93 -2.38
C ASP A 28 3.81 -4.06 -1.84
N TYR A 29 4.40 -3.85 -0.67
CA TYR A 29 5.18 -4.88 0.01
C TYR A 29 4.34 -6.14 0.31
N CYS A 30 3.16 -5.99 0.89
CA CYS A 30 2.28 -7.12 1.20
C CYS A 30 1.81 -7.85 -0.07
N ALA A 31 1.58 -7.14 -1.18
CA ALA A 31 1.24 -7.76 -2.46
C ALA A 31 2.37 -8.67 -2.98
N LEU A 32 3.62 -8.23 -2.84
CA LEU A 32 4.79 -9.06 -3.13
C LEU A 32 4.86 -10.27 -2.18
N ILE A 33 4.78 -10.04 -0.86
CA ILE A 33 4.90 -11.09 0.17
C ILE A 33 3.85 -12.19 -0.01
N ASN A 34 2.60 -11.81 -0.30
CA ASN A 34 1.53 -12.75 -0.59
C ASN A 34 1.81 -13.56 -1.87
N SER A 35 2.41 -12.95 -2.89
CA SER A 35 2.77 -13.63 -4.14
C SER A 35 3.95 -14.60 -3.97
N LEU A 36 4.86 -14.30 -3.04
CA LEU A 36 5.93 -15.20 -2.60
C LEU A 36 5.42 -16.32 -1.67
N VAL A 37 4.14 -16.29 -1.28
CA VAL A 37 3.54 -17.22 -0.32
C VAL A 37 4.31 -17.24 1.01
N LEU A 38 4.83 -16.08 1.41
CA LEU A 38 5.53 -15.91 2.67
C LEU A 38 4.58 -15.37 3.73
N CYS A 39 4.58 -15.97 4.92
CA CYS A 39 3.77 -15.48 6.04
C CYS A 39 4.19 -14.05 6.41
N VAL A 40 3.22 -13.13 6.53
CA VAL A 40 3.48 -11.74 6.90
C VAL A 40 4.09 -11.58 8.30
N PHE A 41 3.95 -12.58 9.18
CA PHE A 41 4.63 -12.59 10.49
C PHE A 41 6.13 -12.88 10.41
N MET A 42 6.65 -13.32 9.26
CA MET A 42 8.11 -13.46 9.09
C MET A 42 8.80 -12.08 9.13
N PRO A 43 8.35 -11.07 8.35
CA PRO A 43 8.84 -9.71 8.54
C PRO A 43 8.23 -9.01 9.76
N ASP A 44 6.99 -9.32 10.14
CA ASP A 44 6.34 -8.74 11.33
C ASP A 44 6.56 -9.61 12.58
N GLY A 45 7.69 -9.41 13.25
CA GLY A 45 8.04 -10.07 14.52
C GLY A 45 8.89 -11.34 14.39
N GLY A 46 8.89 -11.99 13.22
CA GLY A 46 9.71 -13.17 12.93
C GLY A 46 11.17 -12.88 12.58
N GLY A 47 11.57 -11.60 12.50
CA GLY A 47 12.96 -11.17 12.31
C GLY A 47 13.48 -11.25 10.87
N LEU A 48 12.64 -11.60 9.89
CA LEU A 48 13.06 -11.71 8.50
C LEU A 48 12.97 -10.34 7.80
N SER A 49 14.10 -9.65 7.71
CA SER A 49 14.17 -8.35 7.03
C SER A 49 13.79 -8.45 5.55
N PHE A 50 13.39 -7.33 4.93
CA PHE A 50 13.09 -7.34 3.50
C PHE A 50 14.33 -7.72 2.66
N THR A 51 15.51 -7.23 3.05
CA THR A 51 16.78 -7.63 2.44
C THR A 51 17.00 -9.15 2.51
N SER A 52 16.71 -9.78 3.66
CA SER A 52 16.83 -11.23 3.81
C SER A 52 15.86 -11.98 2.89
N ILE A 53 14.61 -11.51 2.79
CA ILE A 53 13.59 -12.08 1.90
C ILE A 53 14.05 -12.01 0.44
N LEU A 54 14.56 -10.85 0.01
CA LEU A 54 15.03 -10.66 -1.36
C LEU A 54 16.27 -11.50 -1.68
N ASN A 55 17.21 -11.63 -0.73
CA ASN A 55 18.37 -12.51 -0.90
C ASN A 55 17.96 -13.98 -1.09
N ILE A 56 16.96 -14.45 -0.32
CA ILE A 56 16.40 -15.80 -0.48
C ILE A 56 15.77 -15.94 -1.87
N PHE A 57 14.94 -14.98 -2.27
CA PHE A 57 14.30 -14.96 -3.58
C PHE A 57 15.32 -15.03 -4.73
N ASN A 58 16.35 -14.18 -4.70
CA ASN A 58 17.41 -14.16 -5.72
C ASN A 58 18.23 -15.45 -5.71
N SER A 59 18.48 -16.04 -4.53
CA SER A 59 19.21 -17.31 -4.42
C SER A 59 18.44 -18.49 -5.03
N ILE A 60 17.10 -18.46 -4.97
CA ILE A 60 16.23 -19.50 -5.53
C ILE A 60 16.04 -19.31 -7.04
N THR A 61 15.83 -18.07 -7.48
CA THR A 61 15.38 -17.77 -8.85
C THR A 61 16.52 -17.40 -9.80
N GLY A 62 17.63 -16.86 -9.29
CA GLY A 62 18.71 -16.30 -10.08
C GLY A 62 18.39 -14.96 -10.75
N TRP A 63 17.34 -14.25 -10.32
CA TRP A 63 16.85 -13.04 -11.00
C TRP A 63 17.61 -11.75 -10.66
N ASP A 64 18.44 -11.79 -9.60
CA ASP A 64 19.30 -10.67 -9.16
C ASP A 64 18.56 -9.33 -9.00
N TRP A 65 17.35 -9.37 -8.43
CA TRP A 65 16.55 -8.17 -8.19
C TRP A 65 17.10 -7.32 -7.06
N ASP A 66 16.95 -6.01 -7.20
CA ASP A 66 17.07 -5.06 -6.10
C ASP A 66 15.72 -4.79 -5.39
N ILE A 67 15.79 -4.02 -4.30
CA ILE A 67 14.60 -3.67 -3.49
C ILE A 67 13.57 -2.86 -4.29
N GLN A 68 14.02 -1.98 -5.20
CA GLN A 68 13.11 -1.16 -6.01
C GLN A 68 12.39 -2.01 -7.05
N GLU A 69 13.05 -2.98 -7.67
CA GLU A 69 12.45 -3.93 -8.59
C GLU A 69 11.40 -4.79 -7.89
N ALA A 70 11.73 -5.30 -6.69
CA ALA A 70 10.80 -6.04 -5.86
C ALA A 70 9.56 -5.21 -5.48
N MET A 71 9.76 -3.95 -5.08
CA MET A 71 8.66 -3.03 -4.78
C MET A 71 7.84 -2.64 -6.01
N THR A 72 8.47 -2.49 -7.17
CA THR A 72 7.79 -2.23 -8.45
C THR A 72 6.91 -3.41 -8.84
N CYS A 73 7.34 -4.64 -8.57
CA CYS A 73 6.51 -5.84 -8.73
C CYS A 73 5.28 -5.78 -7.83
N GLY A 74 5.46 -5.45 -6.55
CA GLY A 74 4.36 -5.24 -5.59
C GLY A 74 3.36 -4.17 -6.03
N GLU A 75 3.84 -3.01 -6.48
CA GLU A 75 3.02 -1.91 -6.99
C GLU A 75 2.23 -2.33 -8.24
N ARG A 76 2.85 -3.09 -9.15
CA ARG A 76 2.21 -3.64 -10.35
C ARG A 76 1.06 -4.57 -9.97
N ILE A 77 1.28 -5.48 -9.02
CA ILE A 77 0.26 -6.42 -8.55
C ILE A 77 -0.93 -5.66 -7.93
N PHE A 78 -0.65 -4.72 -7.03
CA PHE A 78 -1.70 -3.95 -6.37
C PHE A 78 -2.49 -3.07 -7.36
N THR A 79 -1.80 -2.47 -8.33
CA THR A 79 -2.44 -1.67 -9.39
C THR A 79 -3.32 -2.54 -10.30
N LEU A 80 -2.88 -3.76 -10.62
CA LEU A 80 -3.70 -4.73 -11.36
C LEU A 80 -4.98 -5.09 -10.60
N GLN A 81 -4.90 -5.30 -9.28
CA GLN A 81 -6.08 -5.51 -8.44
C GLN A 81 -7.04 -4.31 -8.49
N ARG A 82 -6.52 -3.08 -8.48
CA ARG A 82 -7.35 -1.87 -8.67
C ARG A 82 -8.03 -1.86 -10.04
N LEU A 83 -7.33 -2.23 -11.13
CA LEU A 83 -7.93 -2.29 -12.46
C LEU A 83 -9.06 -3.31 -12.54
N ILE A 84 -8.90 -4.48 -11.90
CA ILE A 84 -9.96 -5.49 -11.79
C ILE A 84 -11.16 -4.93 -11.03
N ASN A 85 -10.95 -4.27 -9.89
CA ASN A 85 -12.04 -3.63 -9.15
C ASN A 85 -12.78 -2.57 -9.98
N LEU A 86 -12.05 -1.74 -10.73
CA LEU A 86 -12.64 -0.73 -11.62
C LEU A 86 -13.47 -1.38 -12.74
N ARG A 87 -12.95 -2.44 -13.37
CA ARG A 87 -13.67 -3.25 -14.38
C ARG A 87 -14.97 -3.80 -13.81
N ASP A 88 -14.95 -4.24 -12.55
CA ASP A 88 -16.09 -4.86 -11.87
C ASP A 88 -17.05 -3.82 -11.24
N GLY A 89 -16.82 -2.52 -11.47
CA GLY A 89 -17.75 -1.44 -11.13
C GLY A 89 -17.51 -0.77 -9.78
N TYR A 90 -16.43 -1.11 -9.06
CA TYR A 90 -15.99 -0.37 -7.88
C TYR A 90 -15.36 0.95 -8.30
N THR A 91 -15.67 2.03 -7.59
CA THR A 91 -15.12 3.36 -7.87
C THR A 91 -14.68 4.06 -6.58
N LYS A 92 -14.18 5.30 -6.70
CA LYS A 92 -13.91 6.16 -5.54
C LYS A 92 -15.07 6.26 -4.53
N LYS A 93 -16.32 6.06 -4.94
CA LYS A 93 -17.49 6.06 -4.04
C LYS A 93 -17.46 4.92 -3.00
N ASP A 94 -16.69 3.88 -3.28
CA ASP A 94 -16.56 2.66 -2.49
C ASP A 94 -15.31 2.69 -1.60
N ASP A 95 -14.36 3.58 -1.89
CA ASP A 95 -13.15 3.84 -1.09
C ASP A 95 -13.52 4.66 0.16
N LYS A 96 -14.30 4.09 1.09
CA LYS A 96 -14.80 4.75 2.30
C LYS A 96 -14.76 3.84 3.53
N LEU A 97 -14.71 4.46 4.71
CA LEU A 97 -14.87 3.72 5.96
C LEU A 97 -16.36 3.50 6.29
N PRO A 98 -16.68 2.49 7.12
CA PRO A 98 -18.02 2.35 7.69
C PRO A 98 -18.45 3.62 8.44
N PRO A 99 -19.74 4.02 8.42
CA PRO A 99 -20.22 5.26 9.06
C PRO A 99 -19.83 5.41 10.53
N LYS A 100 -19.73 4.30 11.26
CA LYS A 100 -19.32 4.26 12.68
C LYS A 100 -17.92 4.85 12.93
N MET A 101 -17.04 4.82 11.93
CA MET A 101 -15.70 5.41 12.02
C MET A 101 -15.70 6.94 12.03
N TYR A 102 -16.80 7.57 11.62
CA TYR A 102 -16.97 9.03 11.67
C TYR A 102 -17.64 9.52 12.97
N VAL A 103 -18.14 8.60 13.80
CA VAL A 103 -18.70 8.94 15.12
C VAL A 103 -17.57 8.90 16.16
N PRO A 104 -17.21 10.03 16.80
CA PRO A 104 -16.13 10.08 17.78
C PRO A 104 -16.49 9.26 19.02
N ALA A 105 -15.49 8.60 19.60
CA ALA A 105 -15.67 7.94 20.90
C ALA A 105 -15.87 9.00 21.99
N LYS A 106 -16.69 8.67 23.00
CA LYS A 106 -16.91 9.55 24.16
C LYS A 106 -15.74 9.54 25.16
N LYS A 107 -14.97 8.45 25.18
CA LYS A 107 -13.88 8.19 26.15
C LYS A 107 -12.85 7.23 25.56
N GLY A 108 -11.68 7.15 26.20
CA GLY A 108 -10.56 6.29 25.79
C GLY A 108 -9.66 6.90 24.71
N PHE A 109 -8.76 6.09 24.15
CA PHE A 109 -7.68 6.55 23.25
C PHE A 109 -8.15 7.30 21.98
N ARG A 110 -9.36 6.99 21.51
CA ARG A 110 -10.01 7.63 20.34
C ARG A 110 -10.98 8.76 20.72
N ALA A 111 -11.05 9.17 22.00
CA ALA A 111 -12.00 10.19 22.45
C ALA A 111 -11.87 11.48 21.62
N GLY A 112 -13.00 11.96 21.08
CA GLY A 112 -13.04 13.20 20.28
C GLY A 112 -12.38 13.12 18.90
N LYS A 113 -11.91 11.95 18.44
CA LYS A 113 -11.14 11.82 17.19
C LYS A 113 -11.96 11.23 16.05
N ILE A 114 -11.87 11.87 14.89
CA ILE A 114 -12.43 11.43 13.61
C ILE A 114 -11.27 11.34 12.60
N PRO A 115 -11.14 10.24 11.83
CA PRO A 115 -10.08 10.13 10.83
C PRO A 115 -10.32 11.09 9.64
N PRO A 116 -9.29 11.81 9.18
CA PRO A 116 -9.38 12.69 8.01
C PRO A 116 -9.28 11.89 6.69
N VAL A 117 -10.24 10.98 6.48
CA VAL A 117 -10.16 9.96 5.41
C VAL A 117 -10.06 10.59 4.02
N ASN A 118 -10.83 11.65 3.73
CA ASN A 118 -10.86 12.26 2.41
C ASN A 118 -9.50 12.88 2.03
N ASP A 119 -8.85 13.56 2.97
CA ASP A 119 -7.54 14.19 2.74
C ASP A 119 -6.48 13.11 2.51
N LEU A 120 -6.49 12.07 3.35
CA LEU A 120 -5.60 10.92 3.22
C LEU A 120 -5.81 10.15 1.92
N LEU A 121 -7.05 9.99 1.45
CA LEU A 121 -7.35 9.34 0.18
C LEU A 121 -6.87 10.16 -1.02
N ASN A 122 -7.02 11.49 -0.97
CA ASN A 122 -6.50 12.35 -2.04
C ASN A 122 -4.97 12.24 -2.13
N GLU A 123 -4.26 12.31 -0.99
CA GLU A 123 -2.81 12.10 -0.92
C GLU A 123 -2.44 10.70 -1.43
N TYR A 124 -3.17 9.67 -1.01
CA TYR A 124 -2.96 8.29 -1.42
C TYR A 124 -3.07 8.11 -2.94
N TYR A 125 -4.08 8.68 -3.60
CA TYR A 125 -4.19 8.62 -5.06
C TYR A 125 -3.04 9.34 -5.76
N GLN A 126 -2.58 10.49 -5.26
CA GLN A 126 -1.41 11.16 -5.82
C GLN A 126 -0.16 10.30 -5.71
N LEU A 127 0.10 9.72 -4.54
CA LEU A 127 1.25 8.82 -4.31
C LEU A 127 1.20 7.57 -5.20
N ARG A 128 0.00 7.04 -5.45
CA ARG A 128 -0.24 5.92 -6.37
C ARG A 128 -0.06 6.29 -7.85
N GLY A 129 0.02 7.58 -8.20
CA GLY A 129 -0.05 8.04 -9.59
C GLY A 129 -1.41 7.76 -10.24
N TRP A 130 -2.48 7.88 -9.45
CA TRP A 130 -3.87 7.72 -9.87
C TRP A 130 -4.55 9.10 -9.99
N ASP A 131 -5.61 9.17 -10.79
CA ASP A 131 -6.40 10.38 -10.93
C ASP A 131 -7.31 10.64 -9.71
N LYS A 132 -8.05 11.76 -9.74
CA LYS A 132 -8.96 12.14 -8.65
C LYS A 132 -10.14 11.19 -8.47
N GLU A 133 -10.41 10.31 -9.43
CA GLU A 133 -11.43 9.26 -9.39
C GLU A 133 -10.85 7.90 -8.95
N GLY A 134 -9.57 7.88 -8.56
CA GLY A 134 -8.86 6.69 -8.11
C GLY A 134 -8.57 5.71 -9.25
N ARG A 135 -8.41 6.19 -10.48
CA ARG A 135 -8.03 5.38 -11.65
C ARG A 135 -6.53 5.54 -11.93
N PRO A 136 -5.78 4.44 -12.13
CA PRO A 136 -4.38 4.55 -12.55
C PRO A 136 -4.23 5.39 -13.83
N THR A 137 -3.33 6.36 -13.80
CA THR A 137 -3.05 7.20 -14.98
C THR A 137 -2.36 6.40 -16.08
N LYS A 138 -2.47 6.86 -17.34
CA LYS A 138 -1.79 6.23 -18.49
C LYS A 138 -0.28 6.11 -18.25
N GLU A 139 0.35 7.17 -17.76
CA GLU A 139 1.78 7.18 -17.41
C GLU A 139 2.12 6.12 -16.35
N LYS A 140 1.30 5.98 -15.31
CA LYS A 140 1.48 4.95 -14.28
C LYS A 140 1.35 3.54 -14.86
N LEU A 141 0.38 3.31 -15.74
CA LEU A 141 0.19 2.02 -16.40
C LEU A 141 1.38 1.64 -17.29
N GLU A 142 1.88 2.58 -18.09
CA GLU A 142 3.07 2.39 -18.93
C GLU A 142 4.29 2.05 -18.06
N LYS A 143 4.54 2.81 -16.98
CA LYS A 143 5.63 2.53 -16.03
C LYS A 143 5.55 1.14 -15.40
N LEU A 144 4.34 0.64 -15.15
CA LEU A 144 4.11 -0.67 -14.55
C LEU A 144 3.98 -1.80 -15.58
N ASN A 145 4.16 -1.54 -16.87
CA ASN A 145 3.91 -2.50 -17.95
C ASN A 145 2.49 -3.11 -17.89
N LEU A 146 1.50 -2.31 -17.51
CA LEU A 146 0.09 -2.66 -17.50
C LEU A 146 -0.64 -1.98 -18.65
N ARG A 147 -1.79 -2.53 -19.03
CA ARG A 147 -2.73 -1.93 -19.99
C ARG A 147 -4.09 -1.78 -19.34
N MET A 148 -4.86 -0.79 -19.81
CA MET A 148 -6.27 -0.70 -19.44
C MET A 148 -6.99 -1.99 -19.86
N LEU A 149 -7.79 -2.54 -18.95
CA LEU A 149 -8.68 -3.68 -19.22
C LEU A 149 -9.90 -3.26 -20.01
#